data_AF-A0A8X7NZD8-F1
#
_entry.id   AF-A0A8X7NZD8-F1
#
_cell.length_a   1.000
_cell.length_b   1.000
_cell.length_c   1.000
_cell.angle_alpha   90.00
_cell.angle_beta   90.00
_cell.angle_gamma   90.00
#
_symmetry.space_group_name_H-M   'P 1'
#
loop_
_entity.id
_entity.type
_entity.pdbx_description
1 polymer ?
#
loop_
_entity_poly.entity_id
_entity_poly.type
_entity_poly.pdbx_seq_one_letter_code
_entity_poly.pdbx_strand_id
1 'polypeptide(L)'
;MVSGSVSSNEYKLHWVIPPANVSTSLNDWASGQRFQVGDTIRFKYKKDSVMQVTKEGYMQCNSSHPRFYSNTGKTRFMFDHSVPYYFISGTSGHCEKGQKMIVEVMAHDRTTTSVAPTPAMAVWLCFFSFTLSLVA
;
A
#
# COMPACT_ATOMS: atom_id res chain seq x y z
N MET A 1 4.87 -5.07 24.60
CA MET A 1 4.41 -5.38 23.24
C MET A 1 3.44 -4.28 22.83
N VAL A 2 3.86 -3.29 22.04
CA VAL A 2 2.93 -2.29 21.54
C VAL A 2 2.30 -2.85 20.27
N SER A 3 1.09 -3.38 20.40
CA SER A 3 0.18 -3.56 19.27
C SER A 3 -0.15 -2.18 18.72
N GLY A 4 0.70 -1.67 17.83
CA GLY A 4 0.30 -0.60 16.93
C GLY A 4 -0.72 -1.19 15.98
N SER A 5 -1.99 -0.86 16.17
CA SER A 5 -3.08 -1.24 15.28
C SER A 5 -2.75 -0.68 13.88
N VAL A 6 -2.27 -1.51 12.97
CA VAL A 6 -2.18 -1.14 11.55
C VAL A 6 -3.62 -0.86 11.11
N SER A 7 -3.94 0.41 10.85
CA SER A 7 -5.25 0.77 10.33
C SER A 7 -5.35 0.26 8.90
N SER A 8 -5.91 -0.93 8.70
CA SER A 8 -6.17 -1.48 7.37
C SER A 8 -7.37 -0.80 6.73
N ASN A 9 -7.18 -0.18 5.57
CA ASN A 9 -8.24 0.41 4.77
C ASN A 9 -8.86 -0.62 3.80
N GLU A 10 -10.13 -0.43 3.43
CA GLU A 10 -10.79 -1.19 2.37
C GLU A 10 -11.19 -0.27 1.21
N TYR A 11 -10.63 -0.51 0.03
CA TYR A 11 -10.92 0.22 -1.21
C TYR A 11 -11.90 -0.55 -2.07
N LYS A 12 -12.96 0.11 -2.55
CA LYS A 12 -14.00 -0.52 -3.37
C LYS A 12 -13.80 -0.13 -4.83
N LEU A 13 -13.69 -1.13 -5.70
CA LEU A 13 -13.50 -0.93 -7.14
C LEU A 13 -14.57 -1.67 -7.94
N HIS A 14 -15.17 -0.98 -8.92
CA HIS A 14 -15.96 -1.64 -9.95
C HIS A 14 -15.01 -2.19 -11.01
N TRP A 15 -14.88 -3.53 -11.06
CA TRP A 15 -13.97 -4.22 -11.95
C TRP A 15 -14.67 -4.51 -13.27
N VAL A 16 -14.58 -3.57 -14.19
CA VAL A 16 -15.22 -3.60 -15.52
C VAL A 16 -14.28 -3.01 -16.56
N ILE A 17 -14.50 -3.33 -17.83
CA ILE A 17 -13.81 -2.70 -18.96
C ILE A 17 -14.06 -1.18 -18.90
N PRO A 18 -13.00 -0.34 -18.91
CA PRO A 18 -13.15 1.10 -19.01
C PRO A 18 -13.93 1.50 -20.27
N PRO A 19 -14.90 2.43 -20.21
CA PRO A 19 -15.61 2.90 -21.39
C PRO A 19 -14.64 3.55 -22.38
N ALA A 20 -14.73 3.21 -23.67
CA ALA A 20 -13.82 3.73 -24.69
C ALA A 20 -13.85 5.26 -24.87
N ASN A 21 -14.93 5.90 -24.41
CA ASN A 21 -15.14 7.35 -24.45
C ASN A 21 -14.65 8.09 -23.19
N VAL A 22 -14.07 7.38 -22.22
CA VAL A 22 -13.56 7.94 -20.97
C VAL A 22 -12.06 7.69 -20.91
N SER A 23 -11.27 8.75 -20.71
CA SER A 23 -9.80 8.64 -20.63
C SER A 23 -9.29 8.05 -19.33
N THR A 24 -10.15 7.94 -18.31
CA THR A 24 -9.78 7.40 -16.99
C THR A 24 -9.69 5.88 -17.02
N SER A 25 -8.45 5.38 -16.97
CA SER A 25 -8.14 3.96 -16.85
C SER A 25 -8.25 3.48 -15.40
N LEU A 26 -8.27 2.16 -15.20
CA LEU A 26 -8.17 1.58 -13.84
C LEU A 26 -6.83 1.90 -13.18
N ASN A 27 -5.77 2.15 -13.96
CA ASN A 27 -4.48 2.61 -13.43
C ASN A 27 -4.56 4.04 -12.90
N ASP A 28 -5.33 4.92 -13.52
CA ASP A 28 -5.53 6.30 -13.03
C ASP A 28 -6.30 6.30 -11.71
N TRP A 29 -7.27 5.41 -11.56
CA TRP A 29 -7.93 5.21 -10.27
C TRP A 29 -6.95 4.72 -9.20
N ALA A 30 -6.11 3.73 -9.55
CA ALA A 30 -5.15 3.14 -8.62
C ALA A 30 -4.06 4.13 -8.19
N SER A 31 -3.55 4.96 -9.11
CA SER A 31 -2.53 5.98 -8.81
C SER A 31 -3.05 7.10 -7.92
N GLY A 32 -4.36 7.35 -7.92
CA GLY A 32 -5.02 8.26 -6.99
C GLY A 32 -5.17 7.72 -5.56
N GLN A 33 -4.87 6.44 -5.31
CA GLN A 33 -4.95 5.84 -3.97
C GLN A 33 -3.57 5.76 -3.30
N ARG A 34 -3.57 5.61 -1.97
CA ARG A 34 -2.35 5.41 -1.17
C ARG A 34 -2.40 4.07 -0.45
N PHE A 35 -2.14 2.99 -1.18
CA PHE A 35 -2.18 1.64 -0.60
C PHE A 35 -0.99 1.38 0.32
N GLN A 36 -1.26 0.73 1.45
CA GLN A 36 -0.27 0.27 2.41
C GLN A 36 -0.38 -1.23 2.64
N VAL A 37 0.69 -1.83 3.17
CA VAL A 37 0.64 -3.21 3.67
C VAL A 37 -0.45 -3.35 4.73
N GLY A 38 -1.32 -4.33 4.56
CA GLY A 38 -2.51 -4.57 5.38
C GLY A 38 -3.82 -4.08 4.75
N ASP A 39 -3.76 -3.19 3.76
CA ASP A 39 -4.96 -2.72 3.06
C ASP A 39 -5.59 -3.80 2.18
N THR A 40 -6.88 -3.64 1.89
CA THR A 40 -7.65 -4.57 1.06
C THR A 40 -8.31 -3.86 -0.12
N ILE A 41 -8.20 -4.41 -1.33
CA ILE A 41 -9.08 -4.05 -2.45
C ILE A 41 -10.23 -5.05 -2.53
N ARG A 42 -11.43 -4.50 -2.67
CA ARG A 42 -12.66 -5.22 -2.94
C ARG A 42 -13.12 -4.96 -4.37
N PHE A 43 -12.88 -5.94 -5.24
CA PHE A 43 -13.34 -5.95 -6.62
C PHE A 43 -14.79 -6.41 -6.70
N LYS A 44 -15.63 -5.65 -7.40
CA LYS A 44 -17.01 -6.03 -7.73
C LYS A 44 -17.18 -6.18 -9.24
N TYR A 45 -17.65 -7.35 -9.67
CA TYR A 45 -17.87 -7.70 -11.08
C TYR A 45 -18.97 -8.77 -11.19
N LYS A 46 -19.46 -9.05 -12.41
CA LYS A 46 -20.52 -10.05 -12.64
C LYS A 46 -20.00 -11.32 -13.31
N LYS A 47 -19.73 -11.27 -14.62
CA LYS A 47 -19.25 -12.39 -15.43
C LYS A 47 -17.78 -12.16 -15.80
N ASP A 48 -16.92 -12.23 -14.80
CA ASP A 48 -15.49 -11.95 -14.96
C ASP A 48 -14.66 -12.70 -13.91
N SER A 49 -13.34 -12.52 -13.94
CA SER A 49 -12.43 -12.93 -12.89
C SER A 49 -11.36 -11.87 -12.63
N VAL A 50 -10.79 -11.90 -11.42
CA VAL A 50 -9.61 -11.13 -11.05
C VAL A 50 -8.45 -12.09 -10.95
N MET A 51 -7.38 -11.81 -11.69
CA MET A 51 -6.14 -12.57 -11.67
C MET A 51 -4.98 -11.68 -11.28
N GLN A 52 -4.17 -12.10 -10.29
CA GLN A 52 -2.85 -11.51 -10.06
C GLN A 52 -1.84 -12.21 -10.95
N VAL A 53 -1.05 -11.46 -11.71
CA VAL A 53 -0.06 -11.99 -12.65
C VAL A 53 1.32 -11.36 -12.43
N THR A 54 2.32 -11.81 -13.19
CA THR A 54 3.62 -11.12 -13.26
C THR A 54 3.51 -9.84 -14.09
N LYS A 55 4.56 -9.02 -14.06
CA LYS A 55 4.65 -7.83 -14.92
C LYS A 55 4.52 -8.19 -16.40
N GLU A 56 5.19 -9.26 -16.83
CA GLU A 56 5.15 -9.77 -18.21
C GLU A 56 3.74 -10.24 -18.56
N GLY A 57 3.11 -11.00 -17.65
CA GLY A 57 1.73 -11.45 -17.83
C GLY A 57 0.74 -10.28 -17.96
N TYR A 58 0.95 -9.21 -17.21
CA TYR A 58 0.16 -7.99 -17.35
C TYR A 58 0.39 -7.28 -18.69
N MET A 59 1.64 -7.19 -19.17
CA MET A 59 1.94 -6.54 -20.45
C MET A 59 1.34 -7.30 -21.63
N GLN A 60 1.39 -8.63 -21.58
CA GLN A 60 0.91 -9.52 -22.65
C GLN A 60 -0.52 -10.01 -22.47
N CYS A 61 -1.21 -9.59 -21.40
CA CYS A 61 -2.52 -10.14 -21.03
C CYS A 61 -2.53 -11.68 -20.90
N ASN A 62 -1.42 -12.26 -20.44
CA ASN A 62 -1.29 -13.70 -20.26
C ASN A 62 -1.95 -14.15 -18.95
N SER A 63 -3.06 -14.87 -19.08
CA SER A 63 -3.87 -15.42 -17.98
C SER A 63 -3.55 -16.88 -17.62
N SER A 64 -2.52 -17.49 -18.23
CA SER A 64 -2.28 -18.93 -18.13
C SER A 64 -1.81 -19.39 -16.75
N HIS A 65 -1.00 -18.59 -16.06
CA HIS A 65 -0.39 -18.94 -14.77
C HIS A 65 -0.52 -17.79 -13.76
N PRO A 66 -1.74 -17.52 -13.27
CA PRO A 66 -1.95 -16.47 -12.29
C PRO A 66 -1.42 -16.89 -10.91
N ARG A 67 -0.85 -15.93 -10.17
CA ARG A 67 -0.47 -16.11 -8.75
C ARG A 67 -1.69 -16.16 -7.84
N PHE A 68 -2.76 -15.50 -8.24
CA PHE A 68 -4.06 -15.50 -7.56
C PHE A 68 -5.17 -15.48 -8.60
N TYR A 69 -6.25 -16.20 -8.34
CA TYR A 69 -7.45 -16.25 -9.19
C TYR A 69 -8.71 -16.21 -8.34
N SER A 70 -9.69 -15.42 -8.78
CA SER A 70 -11.04 -15.41 -8.19
C SER A 70 -12.07 -15.01 -9.23
N ASN A 71 -13.21 -15.70 -9.26
CA ASN A 71 -14.32 -15.46 -10.17
C ASN A 71 -15.68 -15.36 -9.45
N THR A 72 -15.67 -15.03 -8.16
CA THR A 72 -16.86 -15.05 -7.29
C THR A 72 -17.81 -13.85 -7.50
N GLY A 73 -17.43 -12.88 -8.33
CA GLY A 73 -18.13 -11.60 -8.53
C GLY A 73 -17.85 -10.55 -7.44
N LYS A 74 -17.29 -10.98 -6.30
CA LYS A 74 -16.94 -10.11 -5.17
C LYS A 74 -15.62 -10.60 -4.56
N THR A 75 -14.51 -10.24 -5.18
CA THR A 75 -13.18 -10.61 -4.70
C THR A 75 -12.67 -9.62 -3.66
N ARG A 76 -12.06 -10.12 -2.59
CA ARG A 76 -11.27 -9.32 -1.66
C ARG A 76 -9.82 -9.78 -1.77
N PHE A 77 -8.90 -8.84 -1.90
CA PHE A 77 -7.46 -9.10 -1.97
C PHE A 77 -6.76 -8.17 -0.99
N MET A 78 -6.04 -8.74 -0.03
CA MET A 78 -5.26 -8.00 0.97
C MET A 78 -3.81 -7.92 0.52
N PHE A 79 -3.19 -6.75 0.67
CA PHE A 79 -1.78 -6.56 0.36
C PHE A 79 -0.92 -6.90 1.56
N ASP A 80 -0.02 -7.86 1.41
CA ASP A 80 0.84 -8.35 2.49
C ASP A 80 2.30 -7.87 2.35
N HIS A 81 2.70 -7.40 1.17
CA HIS A 81 4.04 -6.88 0.88
C HIS A 81 4.01 -5.52 0.19
N SER A 82 5.03 -4.69 0.44
CA SER A 82 5.28 -3.41 -0.24
C SER A 82 5.97 -3.65 -1.58
N VAL A 83 5.18 -4.08 -2.56
CA VAL A 83 5.62 -4.37 -3.94
C VAL A 83 4.51 -3.95 -4.91
N PRO A 84 4.79 -3.82 -6.21
CA PRO A 84 3.75 -3.68 -7.21
C PRO A 84 2.98 -4.99 -7.40
N TYR A 85 1.65 -4.90 -7.43
CA TYR A 85 0.73 -5.99 -7.78
C TYR A 85 0.12 -5.71 -9.14
N TYR A 86 0.11 -6.73 -10.01
CA TYR A 86 -0.44 -6.62 -11.35
C TYR A 86 -1.69 -7.47 -11.45
N PHE A 87 -2.82 -6.84 -11.76
CA PHE A 87 -4.12 -7.49 -11.91
C PHE A 87 -4.60 -7.41 -13.36
N ILE A 88 -5.17 -8.52 -13.85
CA ILE A 88 -5.84 -8.59 -15.16
C ILE A 88 -7.19 -9.29 -15.03
N SER A 89 -8.10 -8.98 -15.97
CA SER A 89 -9.27 -9.82 -16.21
C SER A 89 -8.85 -11.14 -16.84
N GLY A 90 -9.50 -12.23 -16.45
CA GLY A 90 -9.33 -13.54 -17.09
C GLY A 90 -10.32 -13.82 -18.21
N THR A 91 -11.29 -12.93 -18.44
CA THR A 91 -12.24 -13.05 -19.55
C THR A 91 -11.56 -12.64 -20.85
N SER A 92 -11.74 -13.46 -21.89
CA SER A 92 -11.13 -13.24 -23.21
C SER A 92 -11.44 -11.83 -23.74
N GLY A 93 -10.39 -11.10 -24.14
CA GLY A 93 -10.49 -9.76 -24.73
C GLY A 93 -10.69 -8.62 -23.74
N HIS A 94 -10.94 -8.87 -22.45
CA HIS A 94 -11.20 -7.80 -21.47
C HIS A 94 -9.91 -7.09 -21.05
N CYS A 95 -8.81 -7.83 -20.87
CA CYS A 95 -7.52 -7.26 -20.50
C CYS A 95 -6.98 -6.32 -21.59
N GLU A 96 -7.10 -6.72 -22.85
CA GLU A 96 -6.68 -5.96 -24.03
C GLU A 96 -7.51 -4.68 -24.20
N LYS A 97 -8.77 -4.71 -23.75
CA LYS A 97 -9.66 -3.54 -23.68
C LYS A 97 -9.44 -2.67 -22.44
N GLY A 98 -8.39 -2.94 -21.66
CA GLY A 98 -7.97 -2.09 -20.54
C GLY A 98 -8.53 -2.50 -19.18
N GLN A 99 -9.17 -3.66 -19.05
CA GLN A 99 -9.56 -4.21 -17.75
C GLN A 99 -8.35 -4.88 -17.06
N LYS A 100 -7.38 -4.05 -16.73
CA LYS A 100 -6.15 -4.41 -16.03
C LYS A 100 -5.68 -3.25 -15.16
N MET A 101 -5.02 -3.54 -14.05
CA MET A 101 -4.63 -2.54 -13.06
C MET A 101 -3.30 -2.87 -12.40
N ILE A 102 -2.47 -1.85 -12.19
CA ILE A 102 -1.25 -1.91 -11.38
C ILE A 102 -1.54 -1.22 -10.04
N VAL A 103 -1.16 -1.86 -8.95
CA VAL A 103 -1.27 -1.30 -7.60
C VAL A 103 0.12 -1.24 -6.98
N GLU A 104 0.55 -0.05 -6.60
CA GLU A 104 1.78 0.17 -5.84
C GLU A 104 1.44 0.24 -4.35
N VAL A 105 2.10 -0.61 -3.54
CA VAL A 105 1.85 -0.71 -2.10
C VAL A 105 3.04 -0.15 -1.35
N MET A 106 2.80 0.83 -0.50
CA MET A 106 3.80 1.46 0.35
C MET A 106 4.07 0.61 1.59
N ALA A 107 5.33 0.62 2.05
CA ALA A 107 5.67 0.12 3.36
C ALA A 107 5.01 1.01 4.42
N HIS A 108 4.74 0.43 5.59
CA HIS A 108 4.29 1.24 6.71
C HIS A 108 5.44 2.16 7.12
N ASP A 109 5.19 3.48 7.17
CA ASP A 109 6.10 4.40 7.84
C ASP A 109 6.10 4.01 9.32
N ARG A 110 7.12 3.27 9.73
CA ARG A 110 7.49 3.28 11.14
C ARG A 110 8.13 4.63 11.36
N THR A 111 7.30 5.65 11.63
CA THR A 111 7.75 6.80 12.38
C THR A 111 8.30 6.23 13.68
N THR A 112 9.61 6.00 13.65
CA THR A 112 10.37 5.60 14.81
C THR A 112 10.10 6.72 15.78
N THR A 113 9.33 6.43 16.84
CA THR A 113 9.46 7.18 18.07
C THR A 113 10.91 6.98 18.48
N SER A 114 11.79 7.81 17.93
CA SER A 114 13.12 8.01 18.45
C SER A 114 12.85 8.49 19.86
N VAL A 115 13.02 7.59 20.82
CA VAL A 115 13.11 7.96 22.22
C VAL A 115 14.31 8.90 22.27
N ALA A 116 14.06 10.20 22.13
CA ALA A 116 15.06 11.21 22.39
C ALA A 116 15.61 10.89 23.78
N PRO A 117 16.93 10.83 24.00
CA PRO A 117 17.45 10.74 25.35
C PRO A 117 16.88 11.94 26.09
N THR A 118 16.05 11.66 27.10
CA THR A 118 15.47 12.68 27.98
C THR A 118 16.59 13.59 28.45
N PRO A 119 16.55 14.92 28.22
CA PRO A 119 17.45 15.80 28.91
C PRO A 119 17.10 15.66 30.39
N ALA A 120 17.99 15.00 31.15
CA ALA A 120 17.91 14.97 32.59
C ALA A 120 18.09 16.43 33.06
N MET A 121 16.94 17.09 33.22
CA MET A 121 16.63 18.01 34.30
C MET A 121 17.86 18.80 34.79
N ALA A 122 18.26 19.80 34.01
CA ALA A 122 18.90 20.97 34.57
C ALA A 122 17.88 21.61 35.53
N VAL A 123 17.97 21.28 36.82
CA VAL A 123 17.28 22.04 37.87
C VAL A 123 18.28 22.36 38.96
N TRP A 124 18.65 23.64 38.94
CA TRP A 124 18.98 24.45 40.10
C TRP A 124 20.34 24.25 40.78
N LEU A 125 21.27 25.11 40.35
CA LEU A 125 21.77 26.19 41.20
C LEU A 125 21.90 25.87 42.70
N CYS A 126 23.06 25.32 43.08
CA CYS A 126 23.72 25.81 44.29
C CYS A 126 24.79 26.82 43.86
N PHE A 127 24.32 28.05 43.59
CA PHE A 127 25.10 29.22 43.98
C PHE A 127 25.43 29.04 45.47
N PHE A 128 26.71 29.07 45.82
CA PHE A 128 27.33 29.92 46.84
C PHE A 128 28.68 29.35 47.27
N SER A 129 29.72 30.11 46.92
CA SER A 129 30.99 30.31 47.63
C SER A 129 31.89 29.09 47.89
N PHE A 130 33.16 29.10 47.51
CA PHE A 130 34.15 30.04 48.03
C PHE A 130 35.38 30.07 47.09
N THR A 131 35.99 31.23 47.04
CA THR A 131 37.12 31.64 46.19
C THR A 131 38.45 30.98 46.56
N LEU A 132 39.35 31.00 45.57
CA LEU A 132 40.79 31.24 45.70
C LEU A 132 41.70 30.04 46.06
N SER A 133 42.50 29.61 45.08
CA SER A 133 43.97 29.55 45.23
C SER A 133 44.64 29.51 43.86
N LEU A 134 45.29 30.62 43.53
CA LEU A 134 46.42 30.70 42.60
C LEU A 134 47.66 30.97 43.46
N VAL A 135 48.84 30.61 42.95
CA VAL A 135 50.21 30.86 43.44
C VAL A 135 50.73 29.77 44.40
N ALA A 136 51.83 29.07 44.15
CA ALA A 136 52.94 29.20 43.19
C ALA A 136 53.34 27.83 42.61
#